data_AF-A0A7R9HEQ1-F1
#
_entry.id   AF-A0A7R9HEQ1-F1
#
_cell.length_a   1.000
_cell.length_b   1.000
_cell.length_c   1.000
_cell.angle_alpha   90.00
_cell.angle_beta   90.00
_cell.angle_gamma   90.00
#
_symmetry.space_group_name_H-M   'P 1'
#
loop_
_entity.id
_entity.type
_entity.pdbx_description
1 polymer ?
#
loop_
_entity_poly.entity_id
_entity_poly.type
_entity_poly.pdbx_seq_one_letter_code
_entity_poly.pdbx_strand_id
1 'polypeptide(L)'
;CVPGTAPRNDTTGGTYPIVVHQDDGRQVLIVQAGANSKYLGHLLVHFDSLGEVVSWSGNPILMDQSIEPDPEIVAELEPFRLEVEQLGSMPIGRTRVRLSRPCSLGECSLGNMITDAMVEEVC
;
A
#
# COMPACT_ATOMS: atom_id res chain seq x y z
N CYS A 1 -7.73 -27.14 5.09
CA CYS A 1 -7.74 -25.72 5.50
C CYS A 1 -8.05 -24.88 4.28
N VAL A 2 -9.20 -24.21 4.27
CA VAL A 2 -9.66 -23.46 3.09
C VAL A 2 -8.85 -22.15 3.02
N PRO A 3 -8.23 -21.80 1.88
CA PRO A 3 -7.59 -20.50 1.72
C PRO A 3 -8.66 -19.42 1.82
N GLY A 4 -8.46 -18.45 2.73
CA GLY A 4 -9.38 -17.34 2.91
C GLY A 4 -9.48 -16.52 1.63
N THR A 5 -10.71 -16.31 1.16
CA THR A 5 -11.01 -15.49 -0.02
C THR A 5 -10.72 -14.02 0.29
N ALA A 6 -9.86 -13.38 -0.52
CA ALA A 6 -9.57 -11.96 -0.41
C ALA A 6 -10.85 -11.13 -0.66
N PRO A 7 -11.17 -10.11 0.18
CA PRO A 7 -12.31 -9.26 -0.08
C PRO A 7 -11.88 -8.20 -1.10
N ARG A 8 -12.54 -8.24 -2.28
CA ARG A 8 -12.25 -7.49 -3.53
C ARG A 8 -11.09 -8.09 -4.35
N ASN A 9 -11.17 -7.91 -5.67
CA ASN A 9 -10.37 -8.47 -6.79
C ASN A 9 -8.82 -8.36 -6.71
N ASP A 10 -8.23 -8.23 -5.53
CA ASP A 10 -6.80 -8.25 -5.34
C ASP A 10 -6.27 -9.66 -5.62
N THR A 11 -5.35 -9.75 -6.57
CA THR A 11 -4.69 -11.00 -6.90
C THR A 11 -3.66 -11.31 -5.82
N THR A 12 -3.77 -12.46 -5.16
CA THR A 12 -2.78 -12.89 -4.17
C THR A 12 -1.53 -13.42 -4.87
N GLY A 13 -0.35 -12.93 -4.47
CA GLY A 13 0.94 -13.40 -5.00
C GLY A 13 1.38 -14.77 -4.47
N GLY A 14 0.66 -15.34 -3.50
CA GLY A 14 1.00 -16.61 -2.84
C GLY A 14 0.18 -16.85 -1.58
N THR A 15 0.56 -17.87 -0.81
CA THR A 15 0.01 -18.13 0.52
C THR A 15 0.55 -17.13 1.53
N TYR A 16 -0.18 -16.94 2.63
CA TYR A 16 0.28 -16.18 3.77
C TYR A 16 0.46 -17.12 4.98
N PRO A 17 1.67 -17.30 5.53
CA PRO A 17 2.96 -16.87 5.00
C PRO A 17 3.41 -17.71 3.78
N ILE A 18 4.45 -17.23 3.09
CA ILE A 18 5.26 -18.06 2.18
C ILE A 18 6.33 -18.74 3.02
N VAL A 19 6.40 -20.07 2.95
CA VAL A 19 7.36 -20.86 3.74
C VAL A 19 8.54 -21.23 2.86
N VAL A 20 9.73 -20.82 3.28
CA VAL A 20 11.00 -21.19 2.62
C VAL A 20 11.81 -22.04 3.58
N HIS A 21 12.40 -23.12 3.06
CA HIS A 21 13.31 -23.97 3.83
C HIS A 21 14.75 -23.55 3.52
N GLN A 22 15.55 -23.33 4.56
CA GLN A 22 16.98 -23.05 4.44
C GLN A 22 17.78 -24.35 4.27
N ASP A 23 19.02 -24.24 3.77
CA ASP A 23 19.93 -25.37 3.58
C ASP A 23 20.27 -26.11 4.89
N ASP A 24 20.13 -25.42 6.03
CA ASP A 24 20.31 -25.97 7.38
C ASP A 24 19.05 -26.64 7.95
N GLY A 25 17.95 -26.70 7.18
CA GLY A 25 16.70 -27.34 7.55
C GLY A 25 15.71 -26.43 8.29
N ARG A 26 16.04 -25.17 8.57
CA ARG A 26 15.14 -24.23 9.26
C ARG A 26 14.04 -23.70 8.34
N GLN A 27 12.88 -23.42 8.94
CA GLN A 27 11.72 -22.86 8.25
C GLN A 27 11.66 -21.34 8.44
N VAL A 28 11.62 -20.61 7.32
CA VAL A 28 11.51 -19.15 7.29
C VAL A 28 10.13 -18.77 6.76
N LEU A 29 9.42 -17.96 7.55
CA LEU A 29 8.10 -17.42 7.19
C LEU A 29 8.28 -16.03 6.58
N ILE A 30 8.00 -15.91 5.29
CA ILE A 30 8.03 -14.63 4.57
C ILE A 30 6.59 -14.09 4.52
N VAL A 31 6.41 -12.86 4.98
CA VAL A 31 5.11 -12.17 5.01
C VAL A 31 5.19 -10.80 4.36
N GLN A 32 4.10 -10.44 3.69
CA GLN A 32 3.86 -9.10 3.17
C GLN A 32 2.35 -8.81 3.28
N ALA A 33 2.01 -7.57 3.62
CA ALA A 33 0.62 -7.11 3.81
C ALA A 33 0.22 -6.06 2.75
N GLY A 34 0.54 -6.32 1.48
CA GLY A 34 0.21 -5.41 0.37
C GLY A 34 0.95 -4.08 0.45
N ALA A 35 0.24 -2.98 0.16
CA ALA A 35 0.74 -1.61 0.17
C ALA A 35 -0.36 -0.62 0.60
N ASN A 36 0.03 0.64 0.88
CA ASN A 36 -0.86 1.76 1.24
C ASN A 36 -1.73 1.50 2.48
N SER A 37 -1.25 0.66 3.40
CA SER A 37 -1.94 0.30 4.65
C SER A 37 -3.37 -0.25 4.46
N LYS A 38 -3.70 -0.76 3.27
CA LYS A 38 -5.00 -1.39 2.99
C LYS A 38 -5.22 -2.67 3.80
N TYR A 39 -4.14 -3.40 4.08
CA TYR A 39 -4.16 -4.60 4.90
C TYR A 39 -3.22 -4.43 6.09
N LEU A 40 -3.66 -4.89 7.25
CA LEU A 40 -2.82 -5.05 8.44
C LEU A 40 -2.30 -6.49 8.50
N GLY A 41 -0.99 -6.68 8.45
CA GLY A 41 -0.39 -8.01 8.56
C GLY A 41 -0.63 -8.61 9.94
N HIS A 42 -1.26 -9.78 10.01
CA HIS A 42 -1.49 -10.50 11.26
C HIS A 42 -0.99 -11.94 11.11
N LEU A 43 0.09 -12.26 11.84
CA LEU A 43 0.72 -13.57 11.88
C LEU A 43 0.97 -13.95 13.34
N LEU A 44 0.41 -15.08 13.76
CA LEU A 44 0.69 -15.71 15.04
C LEU A 44 1.71 -16.82 14.80
N VAL A 45 2.85 -16.75 15.48
CA VAL A 45 3.94 -17.73 15.35
C VAL A 45 4.22 -18.36 16.71
N HIS A 46 4.35 -19.69 16.71
CA HIS A 46 4.74 -20.46 17.88
C HIS A 46 6.18 -20.93 17.72
N PHE A 47 7.00 -20.63 18.73
CA PHE A 47 8.39 -21.04 18.80
C PHE A 47 8.57 -22.09 19.90
N ASP A 48 9.52 -23.01 19.70
CA ASP A 48 9.94 -23.94 20.75
C ASP A 48 10.96 -23.30 21.71
N SER A 49 11.47 -24.09 22.67
CA SER A 49 12.48 -23.65 23.63
C SER A 49 13.86 -23.36 23.03
N LEU A 50 14.10 -23.79 21.78
CA LEU A 50 15.32 -23.53 21.03
C LEU A 50 15.18 -22.29 20.11
N GLY A 51 13.98 -21.71 20.03
CA GLY A 51 13.67 -20.56 19.19
C GLY A 51 13.31 -20.93 17.75
N GLU A 52 13.04 -22.20 17.47
CA GLU A 52 12.65 -22.67 16.14
C GLU A 52 11.12 -22.60 15.95
N VAL A 53 10.70 -22.30 14.72
CA VAL A 53 9.28 -22.17 14.37
C VAL A 53 8.62 -23.55 14.36
N VAL A 54 7.57 -23.73 15.16
CA VAL A 54 6.83 -25.00 15.26
C VAL A 54 5.50 -24.94 14.50
N SER A 55 4.81 -23.80 14.58
CA SER A 55 3.54 -23.60 13.88
C SER A 55 3.23 -22.11 13.71
N TRP A 56 2.35 -21.81 12.77
CA TRP A 56 1.89 -20.46 12.50
C TRP A 56 0.43 -20.45 12.05
N SER A 57 -0.23 -19.33 12.28
CA SER A 57 -1.59 -19.08 11.79
C SER A 57 -1.79 -17.58 11.58
N GLY A 58 -2.88 -17.22 10.91
CA GLY A 58 -3.22 -15.82 10.64
C GLY A 58 -3.34 -15.52 9.15
N ASN A 59 -3.78 -14.31 8.85
CA ASN A 59 -3.91 -13.74 7.51
C ASN A 59 -3.91 -12.21 7.65
N PRO A 60 -3.57 -11.46 6.59
CA PRO A 60 -3.74 -10.01 6.58
C PRO A 60 -5.21 -9.65 6.82
N ILE A 61 -5.44 -8.66 7.68
CA ILE A 61 -6.76 -8.11 8.00
C ILE A 61 -7.04 -6.97 7.03
N LEU A 62 -8.17 -6.99 6.33
CA LEU A 62 -8.58 -5.89 5.47
C LEU A 62 -9.02 -4.70 6.34
N MET A 63 -8.41 -3.54 6.11
CA MET A 63 -8.81 -2.28 6.74
C MET A 63 -9.91 -1.63 5.90
N ASP A 64 -11.16 -2.04 6.13
CA ASP A 64 -12.34 -1.46 5.47
C ASP A 64 -13.24 -0.68 6.44
N GLN A 65 -14.40 -0.26 5.93
CA GLN A 65 -15.39 0.52 6.70
C GLN A 65 -16.06 -0.27 7.83
N SER A 66 -15.80 -1.57 7.97
CA SER A 66 -16.29 -2.35 9.12
C SER A 66 -15.48 -2.10 10.39
N ILE A 67 -14.28 -1.53 10.26
CA ILE A 67 -13.41 -1.16 11.38
C ILE A 67 -13.58 0.34 11.64
N GLU A 68 -14.06 0.67 12.84
CA GLU A 68 -14.22 2.06 13.25
C GLU A 68 -12.85 2.73 13.43
N PRO A 69 -12.63 3.92 12.83
CA PRO A 69 -11.43 4.71 13.07
C PRO A 69 -11.33 5.13 14.54
N ASP A 70 -10.10 5.16 15.07
CA ASP A 70 -9.86 5.66 16.41
C ASP A 70 -10.16 7.17 16.48
N PRO A 71 -11.05 7.64 17.38
CA PRO A 71 -11.47 9.04 17.42
C PRO A 71 -10.35 10.00 17.89
N GLU A 72 -9.40 9.54 18.70
CA GLU A 72 -8.27 10.34 19.15
C GLU A 72 -7.31 10.58 17.97
N ILE A 73 -7.00 9.52 17.21
CA ILE A 73 -6.15 9.62 16.02
C ILE A 73 -6.81 10.47 14.93
N VAL A 74 -8.12 10.33 14.70
CA VAL A 74 -8.84 11.17 13.74
C VAL A 74 -8.77 12.65 14.15
N ALA A 75 -8.92 12.95 15.44
CA ALA A 75 -8.80 14.32 15.93
C ALA A 75 -7.37 14.88 15.76
N GLU A 76 -6.34 14.05 15.98
CA GLU A 76 -4.95 14.43 15.77
C GLU A 76 -4.60 14.65 14.29
N LEU A 77 -5.30 13.98 13.36
CA LEU A 77 -5.10 14.15 11.91
C LEU A 77 -5.66 15.46 11.34
N GLU A 78 -6.65 16.07 11.98
CA GLU A 78 -7.27 17.32 11.51
C GLU A 78 -6.28 18.49 11.31
N PRO A 79 -5.35 18.82 12.24
CA PRO A 79 -4.36 19.86 11.99
C PRO A 79 -3.47 19.56 10.77
N PHE A 80 -3.03 18.31 10.59
CA PHE A 80 -2.23 17.93 9.42
C PHE A 80 -3.03 18.05 8.12
N ARG A 81 -4.32 17.74 8.15
CA ARG A 81 -5.22 17.93 7.00
C ARG A 81 -5.25 19.40 6.56
N LEU A 82 -5.36 20.32 7.52
CA LEU A 82 -5.34 21.77 7.24
C LEU A 82 -4.01 22.22 6.63
N GLU A 83 -2.88 21.72 7.12
CA GLU A 83 -1.56 22.01 6.55
C GLU A 83 -1.44 21.52 5.10
N VAL A 84 -1.91 20.30 4.82
CA VAL A 84 -1.92 19.74 3.46
C VAL A 84 -2.83 20.55 2.53
N GLU A 85 -3.99 21.00 2.99
CA GLU A 85 -4.89 21.86 2.20
C GLU A 85 -4.28 23.22 1.87
N GLN A 86 -3.55 23.82 2.81
CA GLN A 86 -2.82 25.06 2.58
C GLN A 86 -1.72 24.87 1.52
N LEU A 87 -0.94 23.80 1.64
CA LEU A 87 0.09 23.45 0.66
C LEU A 87 -0.52 23.16 -0.71
N GLY A 88 -1.62 22.41 -0.76
CA GLY A 88 -2.33 22.05 -1.99
C GLY A 88 -2.95 23.25 -2.71
N SER A 89 -3.20 24.34 -2.00
CA SER A 89 -3.76 25.58 -2.56
C SER A 89 -2.69 26.61 -2.98
N MET A 90 -1.40 26.34 -2.71
CA MET A 90 -0.32 27.26 -3.03
C MET A 90 -0.09 27.31 -4.54
N PRO A 91 -0.08 28.50 -5.18
CA PRO A 91 0.25 28.61 -6.61
C PRO A 91 1.72 28.26 -6.87
N ILE A 92 1.97 27.10 -7.50
CA ILE A 92 3.33 26.65 -7.85
C ILE A 92 3.82 27.33 -9.13
N GLY A 93 2.90 27.62 -10.06
CA GLY A 93 3.23 28.22 -11.35
C GLY A 93 1.99 28.57 -12.16
N ARG A 94 2.20 28.98 -13.40
CA ARG A 94 1.12 29.32 -14.33
C ARG A 94 1.45 28.81 -15.72
N THR A 95 0.45 28.28 -16.40
CA THR A 95 0.53 27.98 -17.84
C THR A 95 0.04 29.18 -18.65
N ARG A 96 0.71 29.45 -19.78
CA ARG A 96 0.25 30.44 -20.77
C ARG A 96 -0.61 29.82 -21.87
N VAL A 97 -0.67 28.49 -21.92
CA VAL A 97 -1.44 27.71 -22.90
C VAL A 97 -2.47 26.85 -22.19
N ARG A 98 -3.57 26.56 -22.87
CA ARG A 98 -4.53 25.59 -22.34
C ARG A 98 -3.94 24.19 -22.39
N LEU A 99 -3.91 23.51 -21.24
CA LEU A 99 -3.53 22.10 -21.17
C LEU A 99 -4.71 21.25 -21.64
N SER A 100 -4.55 20.63 -22.82
CA SER A 100 -5.58 19.85 -23.49
C SER A 100 -5.73 18.47 -22.85
N ARG A 101 -6.96 17.98 -22.69
CA ARG A 101 -7.31 16.74 -21.95
C ARG A 101 -7.85 15.54 -22.75
N PRO A 102 -8.14 15.57 -24.08
CA PRO A 102 -8.59 14.38 -24.80
C PRO A 102 -7.41 13.44 -25.14
N CYS A 103 -6.62 13.10 -24.12
CA CYS A 103 -5.40 12.30 -24.22
C CYS A 103 -5.65 10.85 -24.65
N SER A 104 -6.90 10.36 -24.56
CA SER A 104 -7.30 9.03 -25.00
C SER A 104 -7.65 8.95 -26.49
N LEU A 105 -7.80 10.09 -27.17
CA LEU A 105 -8.17 10.17 -28.59
C LEU A 105 -6.99 10.56 -29.49
N GLY A 106 -5.86 10.96 -28.91
CA GLY A 106 -4.67 11.40 -29.60
C GLY A 106 -3.71 12.14 -28.68
N GLU A 107 -2.67 12.73 -29.24
CA GLU A 107 -1.69 13.53 -28.51
C GLU A 107 -2.36 14.70 -27.78
N CYS A 108 -1.92 14.97 -26.54
CA CYS A 108 -2.42 16.07 -25.74
C CYS A 108 -1.28 16.80 -25.03
N SER A 109 -1.38 18.14 -24.97
CA SER A 109 -0.35 18.97 -24.34
C SER A 109 -0.19 18.73 -22.84
N LEU A 110 -1.24 18.26 -22.14
CA LEU A 110 -1.13 17.85 -20.73
C LEU A 110 -0.28 16.60 -20.58
N GLY A 111 -0.44 15.62 -21.47
CA GLY A 111 0.31 14.37 -21.45
C GLY A 111 1.79 14.63 -21.67
N ASN A 112 2.12 15.40 -22.72
CA ASN A 112 3.51 15.78 -23.02
C ASN A 112 4.15 16.50 -21.82
N MET A 113 3.47 17.47 -21.22
CA MET A 113 3.98 18.18 -20.03
C MET A 113 4.29 17.22 -18.87
N ILE A 114 3.39 16.27 -18.57
CA ILE A 114 3.58 15.32 -17.48
C ILE A 114 4.78 14.40 -17.78
N THR A 115 4.88 13.87 -18.99
CA THR A 115 5.98 12.98 -19.35
C THR A 115 7.32 13.69 -19.40
N ASP A 116 7.35 14.95 -19.85
CA ASP A 116 8.56 15.78 -19.82
C ASP A 116 9.02 16.02 -18.37
N ALA A 117 8.08 16.33 -17.45
CA ALA A 117 8.38 16.49 -16.03
C ALA A 117 8.90 15.19 -15.38
N MET A 118 8.35 14.03 -15.74
CA MET A 118 8.82 12.74 -15.25
C MET A 118 10.26 12.43 -15.73
N VAL A 119 10.63 12.83 -16.94
CA VAL A 119 12.00 12.68 -17.45
C VAL A 119 12.96 13.61 -16.71
N GLU A 120 12.53 14.85 -16.43
CA GLU A 120 13.32 15.82 -15.69
C GLU A 120 13.55 15.41 -14.24
N GLU A 121 12.56 14.80 -13.56
CA GLU A 121 12.69 14.31 -12.18
C GLU A 121 13.76 13.21 -12.02
N VAL A 122 14.01 12.43 -13.06
CA VAL A 122 14.94 11.28 -13.04
C VAL A 122 16.40 11.71 -13.27
N CYS A 123 16.68 12.98 -13.58
CA CYS A 123 18.03 13.54 -13.74
C CYS A 123 18.47 14.34 -12.51
#